data_AF-A0A8H2HNS0-F1
#
_entry.id   AF-A0A8H2HNS0-F1
#
_cell.length_a   1.000
_cell.length_b   1.000
_cell.length_c   1.000
_cell.angle_alpha   90.00
_cell.angle_beta   90.00
_cell.angle_gamma   90.00
#
_symmetry.space_group_name_H-M   'P 1'
#
loop_
_entity.id
_entity.type
_entity.pdbx_description
1 polymer ?
#
loop_
_entity_poly.entity_id
_entity_poly.type
_entity_poly.pdbx_seq_one_letter_code
_entity_poly.pdbx_strand_id
1 'polypeptide(L)'
;MHAAHSTYKNHLSSINLFVLLDLLGGPMPRIPSYFKTTHWAYQHMADLEIRLRAMDLLQSGKDHALFLPDRDKTVFPEGLQIEDDHIPFLRRGVDILHIIASPFPPVWHTMEDDGAHLDKAVVNDWAVIVSAFVVEWYGLEPFLKDGGDGMSTISERGNKTEL
;
A
#
# COMPACT_ATOMS: atom_id res chain seq x y z
N MET A 1 27.04 13.86 0.68
CA MET A 1 27.90 13.24 1.71
C MET A 1 26.96 12.53 2.69
N HIS A 2 27.10 11.23 2.89
CA HIS A 2 26.28 10.47 3.84
C HIS A 2 26.85 10.60 5.25
N ALA A 3 26.00 10.48 6.28
CA ALA A 3 26.45 10.37 7.66
C ALA A 3 27.35 9.13 7.81
N ALA A 4 28.40 9.24 8.63
CA ALA A 4 29.49 8.25 8.78
C ALA A 4 29.05 6.83 9.22
N HIS A 5 27.75 6.58 9.41
CA HIS A 5 27.18 5.30 9.85
C HIS A 5 26.04 4.77 8.94
N SER A 6 25.86 5.29 7.73
CA SER A 6 24.85 4.76 6.79
C SER A 6 25.23 3.36 6.30
N THR A 7 24.37 2.36 6.49
CA THR A 7 24.49 1.02 5.91
C THR A 7 24.08 0.98 4.42
N TYR A 8 23.40 2.02 3.92
CA TYR A 8 22.97 2.12 2.53
C TYR A 8 24.08 2.63 1.61
N LYS A 9 24.22 2.00 0.44
CA LYS A 9 25.28 2.28 -0.55
C LYS A 9 25.04 3.58 -1.31
N ASN A 10 23.79 3.97 -1.51
CA ASN A 10 23.34 5.22 -2.15
C ASN A 10 21.89 5.56 -1.73
N HIS A 11 21.39 6.75 -2.11
CA HIS A 11 20.01 7.18 -1.78
C HIS A 11 18.90 6.27 -2.34
N LEU A 12 19.12 5.59 -3.46
CA LEU A 12 18.12 4.67 -4.00
C LEU A 12 18.04 3.39 -3.18
N SER A 13 19.18 2.91 -2.68
CA SER A 13 19.22 1.72 -1.83
C SER A 13 18.56 1.91 -0.46
N SER A 14 18.28 3.15 -0.04
CA SER A 14 17.49 3.40 1.18
C SER A 14 15.98 3.31 0.97
N ILE A 15 15.51 3.13 -0.27
CA ILE A 15 14.11 2.86 -0.56
C ILE A 15 13.90 1.35 -0.41
N ASN A 16 13.25 0.93 0.68
CA ASN A 16 13.01 -0.50 0.93
C ASN A 16 11.94 -1.09 0.00
N LEU A 17 10.89 -0.32 -0.30
CA LEU A 17 9.84 -0.67 -1.24
C LEU A 17 9.25 0.64 -1.77
N PHE A 18 9.20 0.79 -3.09
CA PHE A 18 8.48 1.89 -3.72
C PHE A 18 7.06 1.42 -4.05
N VAL A 19 6.08 1.86 -3.26
CA VAL A 19 4.66 1.66 -3.54
C VAL A 19 4.17 2.82 -4.41
N LEU A 20 3.73 2.53 -5.63
CA LEU A 20 3.17 3.51 -6.56
C LEU A 20 1.68 3.25 -6.73
N LEU A 21 0.85 4.24 -6.41
CA LEU A 21 -0.60 4.19 -6.55
C LEU A 21 -0.99 5.00 -7.78
N ASP A 22 -1.69 4.39 -8.72
CA ASP A 22 -2.15 5.06 -9.93
C ASP A 22 -3.52 4.51 -10.39
N LEU A 23 -4.33 5.35 -11.03
CA LEU A 23 -5.65 5.04 -11.60
C LEU A 23 -6.60 4.27 -10.65
N LEU A 24 -6.68 4.73 -9.39
CA LEU A 24 -7.59 4.20 -8.37
C LEU A 24 -8.83 5.07 -8.20
N GLY A 25 -9.93 4.46 -7.74
CA GLY A 25 -11.16 5.18 -7.36
C GLY A 25 -12.40 4.83 -8.19
N GLY A 26 -12.25 4.10 -9.29
CA GLY A 26 -13.39 3.50 -10.00
C GLY A 26 -14.02 2.34 -9.20
N PRO A 27 -15.27 1.94 -9.51
CA PRO A 27 -16.07 1.03 -8.68
C PRO A 27 -15.57 -0.42 -8.62
N MET A 28 -14.82 -0.90 -9.61
CA MET A 28 -14.38 -2.31 -9.66
C MET A 28 -12.91 -2.39 -10.06
N PRO A 29 -11.97 -1.94 -9.20
CA PRO A 29 -10.55 -2.01 -9.51
C PRO A 29 -10.10 -3.47 -9.45
N ARG A 30 -9.35 -3.90 -10.45
CA ARG A 30 -8.62 -5.17 -10.44
C ARG A 30 -7.14 -4.86 -10.53
N ILE A 31 -6.40 -5.06 -9.45
CA ILE A 31 -4.96 -4.79 -9.39
C ILE A 31 -4.21 -6.12 -9.54
N PRO A 32 -3.55 -6.40 -10.66
CA PRO A 32 -2.69 -7.57 -10.80
C PRO A 32 -1.42 -7.47 -9.94
N SER A 33 -0.82 -8.60 -9.60
CA SER A 33 0.56 -8.61 -9.10
C SER A 33 1.52 -8.56 -10.29
N TYR A 34 2.21 -7.43 -10.47
CA TYR A 34 3.08 -7.20 -11.64
C TYR A 34 4.46 -7.85 -11.54
N PHE A 35 5.08 -7.80 -10.36
CA PHE A 35 6.47 -8.23 -10.19
C PHE A 35 6.56 -9.45 -9.29
N LYS A 36 7.28 -10.48 -9.76
CA LYS A 36 7.55 -11.68 -8.96
C LYS A 36 8.39 -11.37 -7.71
N THR A 37 9.34 -10.44 -7.82
CA THR A 37 10.28 -10.09 -6.74
C THR A 37 9.62 -9.45 -5.54
N THR A 38 8.52 -8.72 -5.75
CA THR A 38 7.74 -8.03 -4.69
C THR A 38 6.36 -8.65 -4.49
N HIS A 39 6.12 -9.85 -5.03
CA HIS A 39 4.84 -10.53 -4.87
C HIS A 39 4.48 -10.78 -3.39
N TRP A 40 5.47 -10.98 -2.53
CA TRP A 40 5.27 -11.09 -1.09
C TRP A 40 4.62 -9.84 -0.47
N ALA A 41 4.95 -8.64 -0.95
CA ALA A 41 4.36 -7.39 -0.47
C ALA A 41 2.92 -7.24 -0.99
N TYR A 42 2.69 -7.66 -2.23
CA TYR A 42 1.35 -7.77 -2.80
C TYR A 42 0.48 -8.74 -1.98
N GLN A 43 1.00 -9.92 -1.64
CA GLN A 43 0.31 -10.92 -0.82
C GLN A 43 -0.08 -10.36 0.55
N HIS A 44 0.83 -9.61 1.18
CA HIS A 44 0.55 -8.96 2.46
C HIS A 44 -0.60 -7.95 2.36
N MET A 45 -0.61 -7.10 1.33
CA MET A 45 -1.71 -6.16 1.10
C MET A 45 -3.03 -6.88 0.74
N ALA A 46 -2.97 -7.99 0.00
CA ALA A 46 -4.14 -8.81 -0.32
C ALA A 46 -4.72 -9.52 0.92
N ASP A 47 -3.85 -10.05 1.79
CA ASP A 47 -4.24 -10.63 3.09
C ASP A 47 -4.89 -9.59 4.00
N LEU A 48 -4.41 -8.34 3.96
CA LEU A 48 -5.04 -7.21 4.62
C LEU A 48 -6.45 -6.94 4.10
N GLU A 49 -6.64 -6.84 2.78
CA GLU A 49 -7.96 -6.67 2.18
C GLU A 49 -8.92 -7.78 2.65
N ILE A 50 -8.51 -9.05 2.55
CA ILE A 50 -9.32 -10.20 2.93
C ILE A 50 -9.74 -10.10 4.40
N ARG A 51 -8.80 -9.79 5.31
CA ARG A 51 -9.11 -9.64 6.75
C ARG A 51 -10.05 -8.47 7.02
N LEU A 52 -9.79 -7.30 6.42
CA LEU A 52 -10.61 -6.10 6.62
C LEU A 52 -12.05 -6.32 6.12
N ARG A 53 -12.23 -6.99 4.98
CA ARG A 53 -13.56 -7.39 4.49
C ARG A 53 -14.23 -8.38 5.43
N ALA A 54 -13.52 -9.42 5.89
CA ALA A 54 -14.08 -10.40 6.83
C ALA A 54 -14.58 -9.75 8.13
N MET A 55 -13.91 -8.69 8.59
CA MET A 55 -14.28 -7.90 9.77
C MET A 55 -15.34 -6.81 9.50
N ASP A 56 -15.84 -6.67 8.27
CA ASP A 56 -16.81 -5.64 7.88
C ASP A 56 -16.30 -4.20 8.05
N LEU A 57 -14.99 -4.00 7.86
CA LEU A 57 -14.34 -2.68 8.02
C LEU A 57 -14.21 -1.90 6.70
N LEU A 58 -14.64 -2.49 5.59
CA LEU A 58 -14.61 -1.86 4.26
C LEU A 58 -16.04 -1.47 3.83
N GLN A 59 -16.19 -0.23 3.38
CA GLN A 59 -17.46 0.40 3.01
C GLN A 59 -18.08 -0.18 1.75
N SER A 60 -17.30 -0.72 0.81
CA SER A 60 -17.84 -1.36 -0.39
C SER A 60 -18.52 -2.70 -0.11
N GLY A 61 -18.35 -3.23 1.11
CA GLY A 61 -19.03 -4.41 1.62
C GLY A 61 -18.26 -5.72 1.41
N LYS A 62 -18.79 -6.79 2.02
CA LYS A 62 -18.19 -8.14 2.03
C LYS A 62 -18.27 -8.87 0.69
N ASP A 63 -19.33 -8.62 -0.06
CA ASP A 63 -19.59 -9.29 -1.34
C ASP A 63 -18.91 -8.61 -2.53
N HIS A 64 -18.21 -7.50 -2.29
CA HIS A 64 -17.44 -6.82 -3.32
C HIS A 64 -16.27 -7.70 -3.77
N ALA A 65 -15.99 -7.71 -5.08
CA ALA A 65 -14.82 -8.38 -5.63
C ALA A 65 -13.53 -7.85 -4.97
N LEU A 66 -12.56 -8.74 -4.74
CA LEU A 66 -11.25 -8.35 -4.22
C LEU A 66 -10.55 -7.41 -5.21
N PHE A 67 -10.04 -6.30 -4.68
CA PHE A 67 -9.20 -5.36 -5.41
C PHE A 67 -7.88 -6.02 -5.79
N LEU A 68 -7.36 -6.89 -4.92
CA LEU A 68 -6.07 -7.57 -5.05
C LEU A 68 -6.25 -9.09 -5.27
N PRO A 69 -6.81 -9.56 -6.39
CA PRO A 69 -7.17 -10.97 -6.59
C PRO A 69 -5.98 -11.92 -6.82
N ASP A 70 -4.82 -11.43 -7.23
CA ASP A 70 -3.65 -12.26 -7.62
C ASP A 70 -2.88 -12.84 -6.40
N ARG A 71 -3.48 -12.96 -5.21
CA ARG A 71 -2.79 -13.40 -3.97
C ARG A 71 -2.02 -14.72 -4.13
N ASP A 72 -2.61 -15.69 -4.81
CA ASP A 72 -2.04 -17.03 -4.97
C ASP A 72 -1.35 -17.23 -6.33
N LYS A 73 -0.97 -16.13 -6.99
CA LYS A 73 -0.35 -16.14 -8.32
C LYS A 73 1.05 -16.76 -8.27
N THR A 74 1.25 -17.80 -9.07
CA THR A 74 2.55 -18.47 -9.21
C THR A 74 3.23 -18.19 -10.55
N VAL A 75 2.47 -17.73 -11.55
CA VAL A 75 2.94 -17.46 -12.91
C VAL A 75 2.92 -15.96 -13.19
N PHE A 76 4.06 -15.44 -13.63
CA PHE A 76 4.24 -14.03 -13.98
C PHE A 76 4.61 -13.95 -15.46
N PRO A 77 3.61 -13.85 -16.35
CA PRO A 77 3.87 -13.78 -17.78
C PRO A 77 4.64 -12.50 -18.12
N GLU A 78 5.59 -12.62 -19.04
CA GLU A 78 6.30 -11.49 -19.61
C GLU A 78 5.30 -10.59 -20.37
N GLY A 79 5.41 -9.27 -20.23
CA GLY A 79 4.58 -8.30 -20.96
C GLY A 79 3.42 -7.66 -20.18
N LEU A 80 3.21 -7.98 -18.89
CA LEU A 80 2.29 -7.22 -18.02
C LEU A 80 2.85 -5.86 -17.55
N GLN A 81 4.00 -5.43 -18.07
CA GLN A 81 4.66 -4.21 -17.61
C GLN A 81 3.97 -2.97 -18.17
N ILE A 82 3.39 -2.17 -17.27
CA ILE A 82 2.88 -0.84 -17.57
C ILE A 82 4.02 0.15 -17.37
N GLU A 83 4.24 1.05 -18.32
CA GLU A 83 5.20 2.15 -18.12
C GLU A 83 4.56 3.25 -17.28
N ASP A 84 5.24 3.62 -16.21
CA ASP A 84 4.79 4.62 -15.23
C ASP A 84 6.03 5.13 -14.44
N ASP A 85 5.85 6.01 -13.47
CA ASP A 85 6.90 6.70 -12.72
C ASP A 85 7.88 5.76 -11.99
N HIS A 86 7.51 4.49 -11.78
CA HIS A 86 8.38 3.49 -11.17
C HIS A 86 9.53 3.03 -12.11
N ILE A 87 9.43 3.22 -13.42
CA ILE A 87 10.37 2.65 -14.40
C ILE A 87 11.84 3.08 -14.14
N PRO A 88 12.16 4.36 -13.88
CA PRO A 88 13.53 4.77 -13.56
C PRO A 88 14.08 4.14 -12.27
N PHE A 89 13.23 3.85 -11.29
CA PHE A 89 13.59 3.24 -10.01
C PHE A 89 13.81 1.74 -10.17
N LEU A 90 12.89 1.06 -10.87
CA LEU A 90 13.00 -0.36 -11.21
C LEU A 90 14.30 -0.66 -11.97
N ARG A 91 14.63 0.16 -12.98
CA ARG A 91 15.89 0.04 -13.75
C ARG A 91 17.15 0.19 -12.90
N ARG A 92 17.04 0.73 -11.68
CA ARG A 92 18.13 0.93 -10.73
C ARG A 92 18.07 -0.04 -9.54
N GLY A 93 17.21 -1.05 -9.60
CA GLY A 93 17.11 -2.12 -8.62
C GLY A 93 16.30 -1.79 -7.38
N VAL A 94 15.44 -0.77 -7.43
CA VAL A 94 14.47 -0.52 -6.36
C VAL A 94 13.31 -1.50 -6.51
N ASP A 95 12.92 -2.14 -5.41
CA ASP A 95 11.75 -3.01 -5.35
C ASP A 95 10.47 -2.17 -5.49
N ILE A 96 9.58 -2.58 -6.40
CA ILE A 96 8.35 -1.86 -6.73
C ILE A 96 7.11 -2.67 -6.36
N LEU A 97 6.15 -2.04 -5.69
CA LEU A 97 4.77 -2.51 -5.59
C LEU A 97 3.88 -1.53 -6.37
N HIS A 98 3.50 -1.90 -7.60
CA HIS A 98 2.68 -1.04 -8.47
C HIS A 98 1.19 -1.37 -8.26
N ILE A 99 0.48 -0.44 -7.65
CA ILE A 99 -0.95 -0.50 -7.38
C ILE A 99 -1.66 0.33 -8.45
N ILE A 100 -1.84 -0.29 -9.61
CA ILE A 100 -2.57 0.26 -10.76
C ILE A 100 -3.56 -0.76 -11.29
N ALA A 101 -4.75 -0.30 -11.70
CA ALA A 101 -5.78 -1.18 -12.23
C ALA A 101 -5.39 -1.76 -13.61
N SER A 102 -5.79 -3.00 -13.89
CA SER A 102 -5.75 -3.57 -15.22
C SER A 102 -6.99 -4.45 -15.47
N PRO A 103 -7.84 -4.11 -16.46
CA PRO A 103 -7.70 -2.97 -17.38
C PRO A 103 -7.77 -1.61 -16.67
N PHE A 104 -7.28 -0.55 -17.34
CA PHE A 104 -7.44 0.82 -16.85
C PHE A 104 -8.92 1.19 -16.72
N PRO A 105 -9.27 2.14 -15.83
CA PRO A 105 -10.62 2.66 -15.74
C PRO A 105 -11.11 3.14 -17.12
N PRO A 106 -12.36 2.86 -17.53
CA PRO A 106 -12.88 3.29 -18.83
C PRO A 106 -12.84 4.80 -19.06
N VAL A 107 -12.86 5.58 -17.98
CA VAL A 107 -12.83 7.05 -18.00
C VAL A 107 -11.41 7.62 -18.15
N TRP A 108 -10.35 6.80 -18.02
CA TRP A 108 -8.97 7.25 -18.11
C TRP A 108 -8.70 7.99 -19.42
N HIS A 109 -8.03 9.15 -19.34
CA HIS A 109 -7.77 10.05 -20.46
C HIS A 109 -9.04 10.56 -21.18
N THR A 110 -10.17 10.60 -20.49
CA THR A 110 -11.39 11.27 -20.97
C THR A 110 -11.77 12.43 -20.04
N MET A 111 -12.70 13.27 -20.47
CA MET A 111 -13.25 14.33 -19.61
C MET A 111 -14.15 13.80 -18.49
N GLU A 112 -14.53 12.52 -18.54
CA GLU A 112 -15.33 11.85 -17.52
C GLU A 112 -14.46 11.34 -16.35
N ASP A 113 -13.13 11.48 -16.42
CA ASP A 113 -12.25 11.27 -15.27
C ASP A 113 -12.38 12.45 -14.28
N ASP A 114 -13.52 12.47 -13.58
CA ASP A 114 -13.94 13.52 -12.67
C ASP A 114 -14.45 12.96 -11.34
N GLY A 115 -14.75 13.85 -10.39
CA GLY A 115 -15.22 13.46 -9.07
C GLY A 115 -16.60 12.79 -9.05
N ALA A 116 -17.40 12.87 -10.12
CA ALA A 116 -18.72 12.25 -10.19
C ALA A 116 -18.63 10.75 -10.54
N HIS A 117 -17.54 10.33 -11.19
CA HIS A 117 -17.29 8.94 -11.58
C HIS A 117 -16.45 8.16 -10.55
N LEU A 118 -16.01 8.81 -9.47
CA LEU A 118 -15.41 8.14 -8.33
C LEU A 118 -16.45 7.34 -7.54
N ASP A 119 -16.10 6.11 -7.21
CA ASP A 119 -16.81 5.34 -6.19
C ASP A 119 -16.23 5.68 -4.81
N LYS A 120 -17.02 6.44 -4.02
CA LYS A 120 -16.58 6.93 -2.71
C LYS A 120 -16.28 5.81 -1.72
N ALA A 121 -17.00 4.70 -1.78
CA ALA A 121 -16.77 3.58 -0.89
C ALA A 121 -15.44 2.90 -1.24
N VAL A 122 -15.17 2.68 -2.53
CA VAL A 122 -13.90 2.12 -3.01
C VAL A 122 -12.72 3.03 -2.69
N VAL A 123 -12.86 4.35 -2.88
CA VAL A 123 -11.81 5.32 -2.50
C VAL A 123 -11.51 5.25 -1.01
N ASN A 124 -12.55 5.21 -0.16
CA ASN A 124 -12.36 5.07 1.28
C ASN A 124 -11.67 3.73 1.64
N ASP A 125 -12.05 2.64 0.98
CA ASP A 125 -11.48 1.33 1.24
C ASP A 125 -10.00 1.26 0.86
N TRP A 126 -9.60 1.88 -0.25
CA TRP A 126 -8.19 2.05 -0.58
C TRP A 126 -7.43 2.83 0.49
N ALA A 127 -8.01 3.91 1.02
CA ALA A 127 -7.39 4.68 2.10
C ALA A 127 -7.18 3.82 3.35
N VAL A 128 -8.16 2.98 3.72
CA VAL A 128 -8.06 2.04 4.85
C VAL A 128 -7.00 0.98 4.59
N ILE A 129 -7.04 0.30 3.43
CA ILE A 129 -6.10 -0.78 3.07
C ILE A 129 -4.66 -0.27 3.05
N VAL A 130 -4.42 0.88 2.41
CA VAL A 130 -3.07 1.47 2.32
C VAL A 130 -2.57 1.91 3.70
N SER A 131 -3.44 2.52 4.52
CA SER A 131 -3.08 2.91 5.89
C SER A 131 -2.73 1.69 6.74
N ALA A 132 -3.55 0.63 6.68
CA ALA A 132 -3.31 -0.61 7.40
C ALA A 132 -2.01 -1.29 6.92
N PHE A 133 -1.73 -1.27 5.62
CA PHE A 133 -0.48 -1.78 5.06
C PHE A 133 0.74 -1.04 5.62
N VAL A 134 0.71 0.30 5.69
CA VAL A 134 1.80 1.08 6.28
C VAL A 134 1.95 0.79 7.78
N VAL A 135 0.84 0.66 8.51
CA VAL A 135 0.85 0.32 9.93
C VAL A 135 1.52 -1.03 10.17
N GLU A 136 1.12 -2.07 9.45
CA GLU A 136 1.70 -3.41 9.60
C GLU A 136 3.14 -3.47 9.07
N TRP A 137 3.46 -2.72 8.02
CA TRP A 137 4.81 -2.64 7.46
C TRP A 137 5.84 -2.12 8.47
N TYR A 138 5.46 -1.12 9.26
CA TYR A 138 6.33 -0.53 10.29
C TYR A 138 6.11 -1.12 11.68
N GLY A 139 5.20 -2.07 11.85
CA GLY A 139 4.87 -2.67 13.15
C GLY A 139 4.30 -1.65 14.15
N LEU A 140 3.43 -0.76 13.68
CA LEU A 140 2.90 0.37 14.47
C LEU A 140 1.67 0.02 15.31
N GLU A 141 1.17 -1.21 15.25
CA GLU A 141 -0.04 -1.66 15.97
C GLU A 141 0.02 -1.42 17.49
N PRO A 142 1.17 -1.57 18.18
CA PRO A 142 1.25 -1.27 19.61
C PRO A 142 0.93 0.20 19.94
N PHE A 143 1.27 1.13 19.04
CA PHE A 143 1.10 2.57 19.28
C PHE A 143 -0.32 3.07 18.96
N LEU A 144 -1.12 2.28 18.25
CA LEU A 144 -2.51 2.63 17.91
C LEU A 144 -3.51 2.24 19.00
N LYS A 145 -3.13 1.32 19.90
CA LYS A 145 -4.01 0.82 20.98
C LYS A 145 -4.15 1.80 22.16
N ASP A 146 -3.24 2.76 22.28
CA ASP A 146 -3.24 3.76 23.36
C ASP A 146 -4.11 4.99 23.06
N GLY A 147 -4.86 5.00 21.97
CA GLY A 147 -5.70 6.13 21.52
C GLY A 147 -7.13 6.18 22.09
N GLY A 148 -7.53 5.20 22.91
CA GLY A 148 -8.82 5.18 23.60
C GLY A 148 -8.61 5.28 25.12
N ASP A 149 -8.92 6.44 25.70
CA ASP A 149 -8.68 6.87 27.09
C ASP A 149 -7.21 7.16 27.46
N GLY A 150 -6.81 8.44 27.41
CA GLY A 150 -5.43 8.81 27.77
C GLY A 150 -5.07 10.30 27.86
N MET A 151 -5.96 11.19 28.27
CA MET A 151 -5.57 12.57 28.71
C MET A 151 -4.91 12.58 30.11
N SER A 152 -4.46 11.44 30.62
CA SER A 152 -3.51 11.36 31.74
C SER A 152 -2.72 10.09 31.48
N THR A 153 -1.48 10.14 31.02
CA THR A 153 -0.32 10.23 31.91
C THR A 153 0.92 10.64 31.09
N ILE A 154 1.12 11.94 30.89
CA ILE A 154 2.47 12.49 30.76
C ILE A 154 2.83 13.05 32.13
N SER A 155 3.13 12.14 33.07
CA SER A 155 3.85 12.48 34.29
C SER A 155 4.43 11.19 34.84
N GLU A 156 5.74 11.22 35.07
CA GLU A 156 6.53 10.21 35.77
C GLU A 156 6.88 8.94 34.97
N ARG A 157 7.99 9.00 34.24
CA ARG A 157 9.14 8.10 34.44
C ARG A 157 10.29 8.49 33.52
N GLY A 158 11.38 8.95 34.13
CA GLY A 158 12.62 9.20 33.39
C GLY A 158 13.68 10.03 34.11
N ASN A 159 13.62 10.15 35.45
CA ASN A 159 14.75 10.65 36.22
C ASN A 159 15.54 9.43 36.75
N LYS A 160 16.75 9.23 36.23
CA LYS A 160 17.90 8.45 36.78
C LYS A 160 19.01 8.47 35.71
N THR A 161 19.84 9.51 35.68
CA THR A 161 21.18 9.62 36.29
C THR A 161 22.20 8.60 35.78
N GLU A 162 23.27 9.18 35.23
CA GLU A 162 24.62 8.71 34.92
C GLU A 162 25.09 7.42 35.59
N LEU A 163 25.74 6.57 34.79
CA LEU A 163 27.16 6.15 34.94
C LEU A 163 27.72 5.79 33.55
#